data_AF-A0A8J3P2J2-F1
#
_entry.id   AF-A0A8J3P2J2-F1
#
_cell.length_a   1.000
_cell.length_b   1.000
_cell.length_c   1.000
_cell.angle_alpha   90.00
_cell.angle_beta   90.00
_cell.angle_gamma   90.00
#
_symmetry.space_group_name_H-M   'P 1'
#
loop_
_entity.id
_entity.type
_entity.pdbx_description
1 polymer ?
#
loop_
_entity_poly.entity_id
_entity_poly.type
_entity_poly.pdbx_seq_one_letter_code
_entity_poly.pdbx_strand_id
1 'polypeptide(L)'
;MPPYEQIRAQVEALINGGLLAPGHRLPPIRQLAADLGLATGTVARAYQELESAGLVTTRRAAGTVVAARAPAPPTDRRGPLAQAAHGYTTTALTLGADLDEALAAIRAAWPHS
;
A
#
# COMPACT_ATOMS: atom_id res chain seq x y z
N MET A 1 -5.67 -0.62 18.38
CA MET A 1 -4.28 -0.96 17.99
C MET A 1 -3.39 0.25 18.26
N PRO A 2 -2.19 0.07 18.82
CA PRO A 2 -1.18 1.12 18.92
C PRO A 2 -0.91 1.79 17.56
N PRO A 3 -0.59 3.10 17.51
CA PRO A 3 -0.41 3.82 16.25
C PRO A 3 0.67 3.23 15.32
N TYR A 4 1.74 2.65 15.88
CA TYR A 4 2.80 2.02 15.07
C TYR A 4 2.29 0.77 14.32
N GLU A 5 1.39 0.00 14.95
CA GLU A 5 0.79 -1.19 14.31
C GLU A 5 -0.14 -0.79 13.17
N GLN A 6 -0.85 0.33 13.31
CA GLN A 6 -1.72 0.84 12.26
C GLN A 6 -0.92 1.28 11.03
N ILE A 7 0.21 1.96 11.22
CA ILE A 7 1.13 2.34 10.13
C ILE A 7 1.70 1.09 9.47
N ARG A 8 2.20 0.13 10.27
CA ARG A 8 2.75 -1.14 9.79
C ARG A 8 1.73 -1.87 8.91
N ALA A 9 0.51 -2.06 9.40
CA ALA A 9 -0.54 -2.79 8.69
C ALA A 9 -0.96 -2.10 7.38
N GLN A 10 -1.05 -0.76 7.37
CA GLN A 10 -1.34 -0.02 6.13
C GLN A 10 -0.24 -0.18 5.08
N VAL A 11 1.03 0.02 5.47
CA VAL A 11 2.15 -0.10 4.52
C VAL A 11 2.28 -1.54 4.02
N GLU A 12 2.10 -2.53 4.90
CA GLU A 12 2.05 -3.95 4.52
C GLU A 12 0.93 -4.25 3.51
N ALA A 13 -0.27 -3.71 3.73
CA ALA A 13 -1.38 -3.88 2.79
C ALA A 13 -1.07 -3.23 1.42
N LEU A 14 -0.45 -2.05 1.41
CA LEU A 14 -0.04 -1.38 0.16
C LEU A 14 1.04 -2.16 -0.60
N ILE A 15 1.99 -2.78 0.11
CA ILE A 15 3.02 -3.65 -0.49
C ILE A 15 2.37 -4.92 -1.04
N ASN A 16 1.55 -5.61 -0.24
CA ASN A 16 0.89 -6.86 -0.62
C ASN A 16 -0.13 -6.67 -1.74
N GLY A 17 -0.77 -5.50 -1.80
CA GLY A 17 -1.67 -5.09 -2.88
C GLY A 17 -0.95 -4.60 -4.15
N GLY A 18 0.39 -4.51 -4.14
CA GLY A 18 1.19 -4.11 -5.29
C GLY A 18 1.23 -2.60 -5.57
N LEU A 19 0.60 -1.77 -4.72
CA LEU A 19 0.63 -0.30 -4.84
C LEU A 19 2.01 0.28 -4.51
N LEU A 20 2.73 -0.37 -3.59
CA LEU A 20 4.13 -0.10 -3.31
C LEU A 20 4.98 -1.24 -3.87
N ALA A 21 5.40 -1.07 -5.13
CA ALA A 21 6.20 -2.06 -5.83
C ALA A 21 7.59 -2.25 -5.18
N PRO A 22 8.24 -3.42 -5.38
CA PRO A 22 9.62 -3.62 -4.96
C PRO A 22 10.56 -2.50 -5.46
N GLY A 23 11.41 -2.00 -4.58
CA GLY A 23 12.29 -0.87 -4.85
C GLY A 23 11.64 0.51 -4.69
N HIS A 24 10.33 0.59 -4.46
CA HIS A 24 9.67 1.86 -4.15
C HIS A 24 10.25 2.46 -2.86
N ARG A 25 10.54 3.76 -2.89
CA ARG A 25 11.14 4.47 -1.75
C ARG A 25 10.06 4.98 -0.83
N LEU A 26 10.12 4.60 0.44
CA LEU A 26 9.21 5.11 1.45
C LEU A 26 9.60 6.53 1.88
N PRO A 27 8.64 7.33 2.36
CA PRO A 27 8.93 8.64 2.94
C PRO A 27 9.93 8.54 4.11
N PRO A 28 10.79 9.55 4.31
CA PRO A 28 11.61 9.64 5.51
C PRO A 28 10.75 9.64 6.78
N ILE A 29 11.22 8.99 7.85
CA ILE A 29 10.51 8.89 9.15
C ILE A 29 10.02 10.27 9.64
N ARG A 30 10.87 11.30 9.54
CA ARG A 30 10.53 12.66 9.99
C ARG A 30 9.43 13.30 9.15
N GLN A 31 9.44 13.05 7.85
CA GLN A 31 8.41 13.57 6.95
C GLN A 31 7.07 12.89 7.23
N LEU A 32 7.05 11.55 7.25
CA LEU A 32 5.82 10.80 7.51
C LEU A 32 5.24 11.09 8.90
N ALA A 33 6.10 11.29 9.91
CA ALA A 33 5.67 11.69 11.24
C ALA A 33 4.97 13.06 11.24
N ALA A 34 5.51 14.03 10.48
CA ALA A 34 4.89 15.34 10.33
C ALA A 34 3.56 15.25 9.58
N ASP A 35 3.53 14.52 8.47
CA ASP A 35 2.32 14.35 7.63
C ASP A 35 1.17 13.68 8.41
N LEU A 36 1.50 12.75 9.32
CA LEU A 36 0.52 12.03 10.14
C LEU A 36 0.25 12.65 11.51
N GLY A 37 0.99 13.71 11.91
CA GLY A 37 0.91 14.28 13.25
C GLY A 37 1.32 13.31 14.37
N LEU A 38 2.26 12.39 14.09
CA LEU A 38 2.69 11.33 15.00
C LEU A 38 4.11 11.57 15.52
N ALA A 39 4.45 10.93 16.64
CA ALA A 39 5.82 10.90 17.14
C ALA A 39 6.73 10.15 16.15
N THR A 40 7.93 10.68 15.90
CA THR A 40 8.94 10.05 15.04
C THR A 40 9.31 8.64 15.50
N GLY A 41 9.34 8.40 16.81
CA GLY A 41 9.58 7.07 17.39
C GLY A 41 8.51 6.04 17.01
N THR A 42 7.26 6.47 16.85
CA THR A 42 6.14 5.61 16.41
C THR A 42 6.34 5.15 14.97
N VAL A 43 6.68 6.09 14.07
CA VAL A 43 6.95 5.79 12.66
C VAL A 43 8.21 4.95 12.52
N ALA A 44 9.27 5.28 13.27
CA ALA A 44 10.51 4.50 13.29
C ALA A 44 10.25 3.05 13.71
N ARG A 45 9.47 2.83 14.77
CA ARG A 45 9.07 1.49 15.20
C ARG A 45 8.28 0.76 14.11
N ALA A 46 7.33 1.42 13.45
CA ALA A 46 6.59 0.80 12.36
C ALA A 46 7.52 0.34 11.21
N TYR A 47 8.51 1.15 10.84
CA TYR A 47 9.48 0.80 9.79
C TYR A 47 10.42 -0.33 10.23
N GLN A 48 10.84 -0.36 11.49
CA GLN A 48 11.64 -1.46 12.05
C GLN A 48 10.88 -2.79 12.02
N GLU A 49 9.58 -2.79 12.33
CA GLU A 49 8.75 -4.00 12.26
C GLU A 49 8.55 -4.47 10.81
N LEU A 50 8.34 -3.54 9.87
CA LEU A 50 8.28 -3.86 8.44
C LEU A 50 9.60 -4.45 7.93
N GLU A 51 10.72 -3.91 8.38
CA GLU A 51 12.06 -4.39 8.03
C GLU A 51 12.32 -5.78 8.63
N SER A 52 11.91 -5.99 9.88
CA SER A 52 11.98 -7.31 10.54
C SER A 52 11.09 -8.36 9.85
N ALA A 53 9.96 -7.94 9.29
CA ALA A 53 9.09 -8.78 8.46
C ALA A 53 9.64 -9.00 7.03
N GLY A 54 10.75 -8.36 6.67
CA GLY A 54 11.38 -8.47 5.35
C GLY A 54 10.61 -7.75 4.22
N LEU A 55 9.66 -6.88 4.57
CA LEU A 55 8.84 -6.14 3.60
C LEU A 55 9.56 -4.89 3.07
N VAL A 56 10.46 -4.33 3.87
CA VAL A 56 11.28 -3.16 3.50
C VAL A 56 12.74 -3.39 3.90
N THR A 57 13.63 -2.59 3.34
CA THR A 57 15.04 -2.55 3.72
C THR A 57 15.53 -1.11 3.82
N THR A 58 16.29 -0.81 4.86
CA THR A 58 16.86 0.52 5.10
C THR A 58 18.32 0.55 4.67
N ARG A 59 18.67 1.46 3.75
CA ARG A 59 20.07 1.68 3.30
C ARG A 59 20.51 3.11 3.63
N ARG A 60 21.71 3.29 4.21
CA ARG A 60 22.20 4.58 4.72
C ARG A 60 22.11 5.75 3.72
N ALA A 61 22.36 5.52 2.43
CA ALA A 61 22.28 6.56 1.38
C ALA A 61 20.94 6.59 0.63
N ALA A 62 20.23 5.45 0.55
CA ALA A 62 19.02 5.30 -0.25
C ALA A 62 17.72 5.37 0.56
N GLY A 63 17.79 5.54 1.89
CA GLY A 63 16.60 5.54 2.74
C GLY A 63 15.96 4.16 2.83
N THR A 64 14.68 4.11 3.21
CA THR A 64 13.91 2.86 3.32
C THR A 64 13.20 2.58 2.00
N VAL A 65 13.35 1.36 1.47
CA VAL A 65 12.73 0.91 0.22
C VAL A 65 12.01 -0.42 0.40
N VAL A 66 10.96 -0.66 -0.39
CA VAL A 66 10.26 -1.96 -0.41
C VAL A 66 11.21 -3.06 -0.88
N ALA A 67 11.25 -4.18 -0.17
CA ALA A 67 12.17 -5.27 -0.45
C ALA A 67 11.86 -5.96 -1.80
N ALA A 68 12.91 -6.47 -2.46
CA ALA A 68 12.80 -7.17 -3.74
C ALA A 68 11.99 -8.47 -3.66
N ARG A 69 11.93 -9.08 -2.47
CA ARG A 69 11.12 -10.28 -2.23
C ARG A 69 9.71 -9.83 -1.89
N ALA A 70 8.91 -9.55 -2.92
CA ALA A 70 7.47 -9.48 -2.75
C ALA A 70 7.01 -10.78 -2.08
N PRO A 71 6.15 -10.74 -1.05
CA PRO A 71 5.50 -11.95 -0.57
C PRO A 71 4.80 -12.62 -1.76
N ALA A 72 4.72 -13.95 -1.73
CA ALA A 72 3.94 -14.69 -2.72
C ALA A 72 2.56 -14.03 -2.86
N PRO A 73 1.98 -13.98 -4.08
CA PRO A 73 0.66 -13.40 -4.27
C PRO A 73 -0.30 -14.00 -3.24
N PRO A 74 -1.11 -13.18 -2.56
CA PRO A 74 -1.90 -13.65 -1.44
C PRO A 74 -2.72 -14.87 -1.84
N THR A 75 -2.65 -15.93 -1.02
CA THR A 75 -3.36 -17.19 -1.27
C THR A 75 -4.87 -16.96 -1.37
N ASP A 76 -5.37 -15.95 -0.63
CA ASP A 76 -6.70 -15.40 -0.80
C ASP A 76 -6.66 -14.06 -1.56
N ARG A 77 -7.11 -14.10 -2.81
CA ARG A 77 -7.19 -12.91 -3.68
C ARG A 77 -8.41 -12.03 -3.39
N ARG A 78 -9.37 -12.49 -2.58
CA ARG A 78 -10.64 -11.79 -2.35
C ARG A 78 -10.45 -10.45 -1.65
N GLY A 79 -9.64 -10.41 -0.59
CA GLY A 79 -9.38 -9.19 0.18
C GLY A 79 -8.77 -8.06 -0.67
N PRO A 80 -7.64 -8.31 -1.36
CA PRO A 80 -7.02 -7.33 -2.25
C PRO A 80 -7.95 -6.87 -3.39
N LEU A 81 -8.69 -7.79 -4.01
CA LEU A 81 -9.65 -7.45 -5.07
C LEU A 81 -10.81 -6.59 -4.54
N ALA A 82 -11.33 -6.88 -3.34
CA ALA A 82 -12.38 -6.08 -2.73
C ALA A 82 -11.89 -4.66 -2.37
N GLN A 83 -10.65 -4.53 -1.89
CA GLN A 83 -10.05 -3.22 -1.59
C GLN A 83 -9.87 -2.38 -2.87
N ALA A 84 -9.34 -3.00 -3.94
CA ALA A 84 -9.20 -2.34 -5.23
C ALA A 84 -10.56 -1.93 -5.81
N ALA A 85 -11.56 -2.82 -5.71
CA ALA A 85 -12.93 -2.53 -6.13
C ALA A 85 -13.52 -1.34 -5.35
N HIS A 86 -13.32 -1.26 -4.03
CA HIS A 86 -13.81 -0.14 -3.23
C HIS A 86 -13.21 1.19 -3.68
N GLY A 87 -11.89 1.25 -3.88
CA GLY A 87 -11.22 2.44 -4.39
C GLY A 87 -11.76 2.88 -5.75
N TYR A 88 -11.96 1.93 -6.66
CA TYR A 88 -12.53 2.20 -7.97
C TYR A 88 -13.98 2.71 -7.89
N THR A 89 -14.83 2.08 -7.07
CA THR A 89 -16.22 2.50 -6.88
C THR A 89 -16.31 3.93 -6.36
N THR A 90 -15.45 4.32 -5.40
CA THR A 90 -15.41 5.71 -4.92
C THR A 90 -15.09 6.70 -6.04
N THR A 91 -14.14 6.37 -6.92
CA THR A 91 -13.81 7.20 -8.09
C THR A 91 -14.97 7.26 -9.07
N ALA A 92 -15.58 6.12 -9.42
CA ALA A 92 -16.71 6.04 -10.36
C ALA A 92 -17.90 6.88 -9.88
N LEU A 93 -18.28 6.75 -8.61
CA LEU A 93 -19.38 7.53 -8.02
C LEU A 93 -19.11 9.03 -8.00
N THR A 94 -17.85 9.44 -7.78
CA THR A 94 -17.46 10.86 -7.80
C THR A 94 -17.58 11.46 -9.20
N LEU A 95 -17.40 10.64 -10.24
CA LEU A 95 -17.58 11.02 -11.63
C LEU A 95 -19.05 10.92 -12.10
N GLY A 96 -19.96 10.47 -11.22
CA GLY A 96 -21.37 10.28 -11.55
C GLY A 96 -21.65 9.05 -12.42
N ALA A 97 -20.68 8.13 -12.54
CA ALA A 97 -20.85 6.92 -13.34
C ALA A 97 -21.80 5.94 -12.64
N ASP A 98 -22.66 5.31 -13.43
CA ASP A 98 -23.46 4.19 -12.94
C ASP A 98 -22.66 2.87 -12.95
N LEU A 99 -23.29 1.79 -12.47
CA LEU A 99 -22.63 0.48 -12.38
C LEU A 99 -22.23 -0.07 -13.75
N ASP A 100 -23.05 0.15 -14.78
CA ASP A 100 -22.81 -0.39 -16.11
C ASP A 100 -21.65 0.35 -16.79
N GLU A 101 -21.59 1.68 -16.67
CA GLU A 101 -20.47 2.49 -17.15
C GLU A 101 -19.16 2.13 -16.43
N ALA A 102 -19.21 1.95 -15.11
CA ALA A 102 -18.06 1.54 -14.32
C ALA A 102 -17.55 0.14 -14.73
N LEU A 103 -18.45 -0.83 -14.95
CA LEU A 103 -18.07 -2.15 -15.43
C LEU A 103 -17.53 -2.12 -16.86
N ALA A 104 -18.10 -1.29 -17.74
CA ALA A 104 -17.61 -1.10 -19.11
C ALA A 104 -16.18 -0.57 -19.13
N ALA A 105 -15.85 0.40 -18.26
CA ALA A 105 -14.51 0.94 -18.14
C ALA A 105 -13.48 -0.11 -17.64
N ILE A 106 -13.82 -0.91 -16.62
CA ILE A 106 -12.96 -2.03 -16.18
C ILE A 106 -12.71 -3.01 -17.34
N ARG A 107 -13.75 -3.38 -18.08
CA ARG A 107 -13.65 -4.31 -19.21
C ARG A 107 -12.78 -3.76 -20.33
N ALA A 108 -12.93 -2.49 -20.69
CA ALA A 108 -12.13 -1.84 -21.72
C ALA A 108 -10.64 -1.74 -21.35
N ALA A 109 -10.33 -1.56 -20.06
CA ALA A 109 -8.97 -1.54 -19.55
C ALA A 109 -8.35 -2.95 -19.41
N TRP A 110 -9.14 -4.02 -19.53
CA TRP A 110 -8.64 -5.38 -19.41
C TRP A 110 -7.87 -5.78 -20.68
N PRO A 111 -6.59 -6.20 -20.57
CA PRO A 111 -5.85 -6.64 -21.74
C PRO A 111 -6.50 -7.89 -22.32
N HIS A 112 -6.82 -7.84 -23.62
CA HIS A 112 -7.26 -9.01 -24.37
C HIS A 112 -6.04 -9.94 -24.48
N SER A 113 -6.08 -11.09 -23.80
CA SER A 113 -5.11 -12.18 -24.03
C SER A 113 -5.42 -12.93 -25.31
#